data_AF-A0A9E5IEE4-F1
#
_entry.id   AF-A0A9E5IEE4-F1
#
_cell.length_a   1.000
_cell.length_b   1.000
_cell.length_c   1.000
_cell.angle_alpha   90.00
_cell.angle_beta   90.00
_cell.angle_gamma   90.00
#
_symmetry.space_group_name_H-M   'P 1'
#
loop_
_entity.id
_entity.type
_entity.pdbx_description
1 polymer ?
#
loop_
_entity_poly.entity_id
_entity_poly.type
_entity_poly.pdbx_seq_one_letter_code
_entity_poly.pdbx_strand_id
1 'polypeptide(L)'
;MTLTEGDPVTQVDDDEACAFKRAGRDGVRLSLAGAQDKLPVVFDGQRIGLPTGGQPSTHILKPAIAAVEDSVLNEGFCLALALARALGLPTAQAQISICCAKPPGPVRR
;
A
#
# COMPACT_ATOMS: atom_id res chain seq x y z
N MET A 1 -12.46 6.35 -5.87
CA MET A 1 -13.03 6.88 -4.62
C MET A 1 -12.17 8.07 -4.25
N THR A 2 -12.73 9.27 -4.14
CA THR A 2 -11.96 10.48 -3.83
C THR A 2 -11.90 10.64 -2.31
N LEU A 3 -10.71 10.72 -1.71
CA LEU A 3 -10.58 10.94 -0.26
C LEU A 3 -10.92 12.41 0.07
N THR A 4 -11.89 12.62 0.96
CA THR A 4 -12.38 13.93 1.39
C THR A 4 -12.03 14.21 2.86
N GLU A 5 -12.02 15.49 3.24
CA GLU A 5 -11.85 15.93 4.63
C GLU A 5 -13.06 15.44 5.45
N GLY A 6 -12.92 14.30 6.13
CA GLY A 6 -14.00 13.66 6.89
C GLY A 6 -14.12 12.15 6.68
N ASP A 7 -13.47 11.58 5.65
CA ASP A 7 -13.38 10.13 5.51
C ASP A 7 -12.60 9.53 6.69
N PRO A 8 -13.02 8.38 7.24
CA PRO A 8 -12.31 7.71 8.33
C PRO A 8 -11.05 7.03 7.79
N VAL A 9 -10.13 7.80 7.22
CA VAL A 9 -8.88 7.34 6.63
C VAL A 9 -7.72 8.13 7.21
N THR A 10 -6.74 7.44 7.77
CA THR A 10 -5.49 8.07 8.23
C THR A 10 -4.51 8.08 7.07
N GLN A 11 -3.96 9.25 6.71
CA GLN A 11 -2.96 9.33 5.63
C GLN A 11 -1.77 8.40 5.93
N VAL A 12 -1.35 7.61 4.93
CA VAL A 12 -0.07 6.91 4.97
C VAL A 12 0.98 7.95 4.63
N ASP A 13 1.71 8.41 5.66
CA ASP A 13 2.92 9.22 5.45
C ASP A 13 3.92 8.41 4.62
N ASP A 14 4.86 9.09 3.93
CA ASP A 14 5.81 8.46 3.00
C ASP A 14 6.77 7.43 3.62
N ASP A 15 6.66 7.15 4.92
CA ASP A 15 7.38 6.10 5.62
C ASP A 15 6.50 4.84 5.75
N GLU A 16 6.58 3.96 4.73
CA GLU A 16 5.88 2.66 4.72
C GLU A 16 6.14 1.83 5.99
N ALA A 17 7.35 1.92 6.55
CA ALA A 17 7.70 1.19 7.77
C ALA A 17 6.94 1.72 8.99
N CYS A 18 6.57 3.00 8.98
CA CYS A 18 5.75 3.62 10.02
C CYS A 18 4.28 3.23 9.88
N ALA A 19 3.76 3.16 8.65
CA ALA A 19 2.39 2.73 8.37
C ALA A 19 2.15 1.26 8.76
N PHE A 20 3.10 0.37 8.46
CA PHE A 20 3.01 -1.03 8.88
C PHE A 20 3.06 -1.19 10.41
N LYS A 21 3.86 -0.38 11.12
CA LYS A 21 3.93 -0.38 12.59
C LYS A 21 2.66 0.14 13.28
N ARG A 22 1.89 1.01 12.61
CA ARG A 22 0.61 1.56 13.10
C ARG A 22 -0.55 0.58 12.89
N ALA A 23 -0.45 -0.28 11.89
CA ALA A 23 -1.45 -1.27 11.61
C ALA A 23 -1.59 -2.26 12.79
N GLY A 24 -2.78 -2.32 13.39
CA GLY A 24 -3.06 -3.04 14.64
C GLY A 24 -3.12 -2.21 15.92
N ARG A 25 -2.57 -0.98 15.95
CA ARG A 25 -2.66 -0.08 17.14
C ARG A 25 -3.78 0.95 17.04
N ASP A 26 -4.04 1.47 15.84
CA ASP A 26 -4.98 2.59 15.64
C ASP A 26 -6.34 2.15 15.09
N GLY A 27 -6.81 0.95 15.44
CA GLY A 27 -8.07 0.39 14.94
C GLY A 27 -8.03 -0.11 13.49
N VAL A 28 -6.86 -0.08 12.86
CA VAL A 28 -6.62 -0.66 11.52
C VAL A 28 -6.55 -2.17 11.65
N ARG A 29 -7.52 -2.88 11.06
CA ARG A 29 -7.61 -4.34 11.12
C ARG A 29 -6.74 -4.98 10.04
N LEU A 30 -5.66 -5.62 10.45
CA LEU A 30 -4.82 -6.44 9.57
C LEU A 30 -5.41 -7.84 9.45
N SER A 31 -6.14 -8.09 8.38
CA SER A 31 -6.55 -9.45 8.00
C SER A 31 -6.32 -9.66 6.51
N LEU A 32 -5.07 -9.80 6.12
CA LEU A 32 -4.67 -10.22 4.78
C LEU A 32 -3.79 -11.46 4.88
N ALA A 33 -4.11 -12.48 4.09
CA ALA A 33 -3.32 -13.70 4.04
C ALA A 33 -2.04 -13.52 3.21
N GLY A 34 -1.03 -14.37 3.46
CA GLY A 34 0.22 -14.49 2.69
C GLY A 34 1.46 -14.06 3.47
N ALA A 35 2.61 -14.60 3.06
CA ALA A 35 3.88 -14.47 3.82
C ALA A 35 4.62 -13.14 3.62
N GLN A 36 4.35 -12.42 2.52
CA GLN A 36 4.95 -11.11 2.24
C GLN A 36 4.25 -10.02 3.05
N ASP A 37 5.03 -9.07 3.57
CA ASP A 37 4.49 -7.84 4.17
C ASP A 37 3.52 -7.16 3.20
N LYS A 38 2.36 -6.79 3.72
CA LYS A 38 1.30 -6.17 2.93
C LYS A 38 0.35 -5.37 3.80
N LEU A 39 -0.22 -4.34 3.23
CA LEU A 39 -1.08 -3.40 3.94
C LEU A 39 -2.37 -3.16 3.14
N PRO A 40 -3.56 -3.38 3.73
CA PRO A 40 -4.80 -2.95 3.11
C PRO A 40 -4.90 -1.42 3.20
N VAL A 41 -5.06 -0.74 2.07
CA VAL A 41 -5.11 0.72 1.99
C VAL A 41 -6.29 1.21 1.16
N VAL A 42 -6.63 2.49 1.32
CA VAL A 42 -7.47 3.24 0.39
C VAL A 42 -6.57 4.12 -0.47
N PHE A 43 -6.76 4.08 -1.79
CA PHE A 43 -6.04 4.93 -2.74
C PHE A 43 -7.04 5.67 -3.64
N ASP A 44 -6.90 6.99 -3.75
CA ASP A 44 -7.76 7.84 -4.58
C ASP A 44 -7.17 8.19 -5.96
N GLY A 45 -6.01 7.64 -6.29
CA GLY A 45 -5.24 7.99 -7.49
C GLY A 45 -4.10 8.97 -7.22
N GLN A 46 -4.09 9.61 -6.05
CA GLN A 46 -3.03 10.53 -5.63
C GLN A 46 -2.48 10.23 -4.25
N ARG A 47 -3.33 9.85 -3.29
CA ARG A 47 -3.00 9.68 -1.87
C ARG A 47 -3.33 8.28 -1.40
N ILE A 48 -2.46 7.76 -0.55
CA ILE A 48 -2.61 6.47 0.12
C ILE A 48 -3.03 6.73 1.57
N GLY A 49 -3.99 5.95 2.07
CA GLY A 49 -4.44 6.03 3.45
C GLY A 49 -4.81 4.69 4.07
N LEU A 50 -4.72 4.60 5.39
CA LEU A 50 -5.15 3.47 6.19
C LEU A 50 -6.66 3.57 6.47
N PRO A 51 -7.46 2.56 6.13
CA PRO A 51 -8.87 2.55 6.48
C PRO A 51 -9.06 2.43 7.99
N THR A 52 -9.95 3.25 8.55
CA THR A 52 -10.37 3.21 9.95
C THR A 52 -11.89 3.09 10.05
N GLY A 53 -12.43 2.90 11.26
CA GLY A 53 -13.88 2.93 11.49
C GLY A 53 -14.70 1.86 10.72
N GLY A 54 -14.06 0.76 10.30
CA GLY A 54 -14.72 -0.30 9.53
C GLY A 54 -14.83 -0.04 8.02
N GLN A 55 -14.22 1.04 7.51
CA GLN A 55 -14.15 1.30 6.07
C GLN A 55 -13.40 0.16 5.34
N PRO A 56 -13.91 -0.34 4.21
CA PRO A 56 -13.18 -1.32 3.41
C PRO A 56 -11.96 -0.69 2.71
N SER A 57 -10.87 -1.45 2.62
CA SER A 57 -9.73 -1.10 1.77
C SER A 57 -10.07 -1.26 0.28
N THR A 58 -9.39 -0.49 -0.57
CA THR A 58 -9.53 -0.59 -2.04
C THR A 58 -8.32 -1.21 -2.72
N HIS A 59 -7.15 -1.16 -2.07
CA HIS A 59 -5.89 -1.64 -2.64
C HIS A 59 -5.07 -2.41 -1.59
N ILE A 60 -4.15 -3.24 -2.07
CA ILE A 60 -3.13 -3.88 -1.25
C ILE A 60 -1.79 -3.25 -1.61
N LEU A 61 -1.18 -2.58 -0.64
CA LEU A 61 0.16 -2.03 -0.75
C LEU A 61 1.18 -3.10 -0.35
N LYS A 62 2.21 -3.28 -1.17
CA LYS A 62 3.24 -4.29 -1.00
C LYS A 62 4.63 -3.63 -1.03
N PRO A 63 5.35 -3.62 0.11
CA PRO A 63 6.72 -3.15 0.16
C PRO A 63 7.67 -4.06 -0.61
N ALA A 64 8.89 -3.56 -0.83
CA ALA A 64 10.00 -4.39 -1.26
C ALA A 64 10.31 -5.48 -0.22
N ILE A 65 10.60 -6.69 -0.69
CA ILE A 65 11.02 -7.80 0.15
C ILE A 65 12.52 -7.62 0.38
N ALA A 66 12.92 -7.40 1.64
CA ALA A 66 14.30 -7.05 1.99
C ALA A 66 15.37 -8.02 1.46
N ALA A 67 15.02 -9.31 1.29
CA ALA A 67 15.94 -10.36 0.83
C ALA A 67 15.81 -10.68 -0.67
N VAL A 68 14.94 -10.00 -1.42
CA VAL A 68 14.69 -10.27 -2.83
C VAL A 68 14.84 -8.96 -3.61
N GLU A 69 15.92 -8.87 -4.37
CA GLU A 69 16.21 -7.73 -5.23
C GLU A 69 15.07 -7.50 -6.24
N ASP A 70 14.74 -6.23 -6.46
CA ASP A 70 13.73 -5.80 -7.42
C ASP A 70 12.36 -6.48 -7.26
N SER A 71 12.00 -6.94 -6.06
CA SER A 71 10.75 -7.68 -5.85
C SER A 71 9.50 -6.92 -6.32
N VAL A 72 9.48 -5.59 -6.14
CA VAL A 72 8.41 -4.70 -6.58
C VAL A 72 8.34 -4.64 -8.10
N LEU A 73 9.48 -4.47 -8.77
CA LEU A 73 9.56 -4.41 -10.23
C LEU A 73 9.17 -5.76 -10.84
N ASN A 74 9.64 -6.86 -10.26
CA ASN A 74 9.32 -8.20 -10.70
C ASN A 74 7.81 -8.46 -10.66
N GLU A 75 7.15 -8.15 -9.55
CA GLU A 75 5.69 -8.34 -9.42
C GLU A 75 4.91 -7.44 -10.40
N GLY A 76 5.27 -6.16 -10.50
CA GLY A 76 4.65 -5.23 -11.44
C GLY A 76 4.84 -5.65 -12.90
N PHE A 77 6.03 -6.13 -13.27
CA PHE A 77 6.33 -6.63 -14.61
C PHE A 77 5.49 -7.86 -14.95
N CYS A 78 5.38 -8.83 -14.03
CA CYS A 78 4.59 -10.04 -14.25
C CYS A 78 3.12 -9.72 -14.49
N LEU A 79 2.54 -8.80 -13.70
CA LEU A 79 1.16 -8.38 -13.87
C LEU A 79 0.93 -7.60 -15.17
N ALA A 80 1.85 -6.69 -15.52
CA ALA A 80 1.78 -5.95 -16.79
C ALA A 80 1.90 -6.88 -18.00
N LEU A 81 2.79 -7.87 -17.94
CA LEU A 81 2.95 -8.89 -18.97
C LEU A 81 1.67 -9.73 -19.10
N ALA A 82 1.11 -10.21 -18.00
CA ALA A 82 -0.12 -11.00 -17.99
C ALA A 82 -1.31 -10.24 -18.59
N LEU A 83 -1.39 -8.92 -18.33
CA LEU A 83 -2.42 -8.04 -18.89
C LEU A 83 -2.20 -7.72 -20.38
N ALA A 84 -0.98 -7.87 -20.90
CA ALA A 84 -0.67 -7.54 -22.29
C ALA A 84 -1.57 -8.34 -23.25
N ARG A 85 -1.99 -7.70 -24.36
CA ARG A 85 -2.96 -8.28 -25.32
C ARG A 85 -2.60 -9.67 -25.82
N ALA A 86 -1.30 -9.98 -25.90
CA ALA A 86 -0.81 -11.28 -26.34
C ALA A 86 -1.10 -12.41 -25.33
N LEU A 87 -1.14 -12.12 -24.02
CA LEU A 87 -1.43 -13.10 -22.98
C LEU A 87 -2.89 -13.00 -22.48
N GLY A 88 -3.42 -11.79 -22.35
CA GLY A 88 -4.84 -11.53 -22.09
C GLY A 88 -5.39 -12.20 -20.83
N LEU A 89 -4.54 -12.41 -19.81
CA LEU A 89 -4.92 -13.13 -18.60
C LEU A 89 -5.71 -12.22 -17.65
N PRO A 90 -6.77 -12.74 -17.00
CA PRO A 90 -7.52 -11.97 -16.01
C PRO A 90 -6.66 -11.78 -14.75
N THR A 91 -6.12 -10.58 -14.60
CA THR A 91 -5.24 -10.20 -13.48
C THR A 91 -5.68 -8.89 -12.84
N ALA A 92 -5.25 -8.67 -11.60
CA ALA A 92 -5.46 -7.39 -10.94
C ALA A 92 -4.59 -6.29 -11.58
N GLN A 93 -5.10 -5.07 -11.62
CA GLN A 93 -4.31 -3.91 -12.00
C GLN A 93 -3.31 -3.57 -10.87
N ALA A 94 -2.10 -3.18 -11.24
CA ALA A 94 -1.06 -2.79 -10.31
C ALA A 94 -0.34 -1.53 -10.80
N GLN A 95 0.15 -0.75 -9.84
CA GLN A 95 0.93 0.46 -10.06
C GLN A 95 2.16 0.44 -9.15
N ILE A 96 3.31 0.80 -9.69
CA ILE A 96 4.54 0.99 -8.92
C ILE A 96 4.63 2.47 -8.53
N SER A 97 4.85 2.74 -7.25
CA SER A 97 5.00 4.09 -6.71
C SER A 97 6.24 4.15 -5.83
N ILE A 98 6.96 5.27 -5.90
CA ILE A 98 8.08 5.54 -5.01
C ILE A 98 7.54 6.38 -3.85
N CYS A 99 7.64 5.85 -2.63
CA CYS A 99 7.36 6.61 -1.42
C CYS A 99 8.69 7.14 -0.89
N CYS A 100 8.92 8.45 -0.97
CA CYS A 100 10.14 9.07 -0.45
C CYS A 100 10.02 9.21 1.07
N ALA A 101 10.70 8.36 1.85
CA ALA A 101 10.71 8.51 3.31
C ALA A 101 11.01 9.96 3.71
N LYS A 102 10.05 10.62 4.37
CA LYS A 102 10.27 11.95 4.94
C LYS A 102 11.38 11.83 5.99
N PRO A 103 12.40 12.71 6.00
CA PRO A 103 13.42 12.66 7.05
C PRO A 103 12.74 12.75 8.42
N PRO A 104 13.21 11.98 9.43
CA PRO A 104 12.58 11.97 10.74
C PRO A 104 12.44 13.40 11.25
N GLY A 105 11.20 13.82 11.53
CA GLY A 105 10.93 15.12 12.13
C GLY A 105 11.66 15.25 13.47
N PRO A 106 11.91 16.48 13.95
CA PRO A 106 12.61 16.67 15.21
C PRO A 106 11.85 15.95 16.34
N VAL A 107 12.57 15.09 17.07
CA VAL A 107 12.05 14.44 18.28
C VAL A 107 11.73 15.54 19.28
N ARG A 108 10.44 15.83 19.49
CA ARG A 108 10.01 16.63 20.63
C ARG A 108 10.35 15.84 21.88
N ARG A 109 11.30 16.37 22.67
CA ARG A 109 11.58 15.92 24.03
C ARG A 109 10.41 16.24 24.95
#